data_AF-A0A9N9Q1V3-F1
#
_entry.id   AF-A0A9N9Q1V3-F1
#
_cell.length_a   1.000
_cell.length_b   1.000
_cell.length_c   1.000
_cell.angle_alpha   90.00
_cell.angle_beta   90.00
_cell.angle_gamma   90.00
#
_symmetry.space_group_name_H-M   'P 1'
#
loop_
_entity.id
_entity.type
_entity.pdbx_description
1 polymer ?
#
loop_
_entity_poly.entity_id
_entity_poly.type
_entity_poly.pdbx_seq_one_letter_code
_entity_poly.pdbx_strand_id
1 'polypeptide(L)'
;MVDKTADLFSEWETYPHNLSFSALDIDANRCHTKLGRESEKLYLFDGEESESQVLQVDPKAAIPKRSILSSSEQLLSYLGKPTTTRLFRIAQEHSWSQLLVTEELFRKLKTALKVHPEFLDVVHVFGEKITASEESFTAFFSHLSPEPSSLPGCDYEIAYNVKYVARYVRNSLKDPFSIRETGVYHNYQMEPAKSTWILLNAPDTLGESLSDAFADSKTSELLGQLRCHALILLCLSENLA
;
A
#
# COMPACT_ATOMS: atom_id res chain seq x y z
N MET A 1 -8.65 30.13 -12.66
CA MET A 1 -8.83 28.89 -11.87
C MET A 1 -7.46 28.27 -11.74
N VAL A 2 -6.85 28.37 -10.56
CA VAL A 2 -5.56 27.74 -10.28
C VAL A 2 -5.76 26.24 -10.31
N ASP A 3 -4.90 25.53 -11.02
CA ASP A 3 -4.99 24.11 -11.30
C ASP A 3 -4.85 23.31 -9.99
N LYS A 4 -5.98 22.91 -9.38
CA LYS A 4 -6.00 22.16 -8.10
C LYS A 4 -5.26 20.82 -8.18
N THR A 5 -4.96 20.34 -9.37
CA THR A 5 -4.18 19.13 -9.65
C THR A 5 -2.67 19.33 -9.50
N ALA A 6 -2.16 20.54 -9.71
CA ALA A 6 -0.73 20.84 -9.53
C ALA A 6 -0.31 20.81 -8.04
N ASP A 7 -1.28 20.96 -7.12
CA ASP A 7 -1.05 20.96 -5.67
C ASP A 7 -0.92 19.54 -5.08
N LEU A 8 -1.49 18.52 -5.72
CA LEU A 8 -1.52 17.15 -5.16
C LEU A 8 -0.14 16.50 -5.01
N PHE A 9 0.81 16.91 -5.85
CA PHE A 9 2.20 16.44 -5.78
C PHE A 9 3.16 17.53 -5.31
N SER A 10 2.64 18.59 -4.66
CA SER A 10 3.50 19.65 -4.18
C SER A 10 4.57 19.09 -3.24
N GLU A 11 5.83 19.40 -3.53
CA GLU A 11 7.01 19.01 -2.74
C GLU A 11 7.15 17.50 -2.52
N TRP A 12 6.66 16.67 -3.44
CA TRP A 12 6.68 15.20 -3.33
C TRP A 12 8.10 14.64 -3.13
N GLU A 13 9.12 15.30 -3.68
CA GLU A 13 10.52 14.93 -3.55
C GLU A 13 10.94 14.90 -2.08
N THR A 14 10.37 15.80 -1.28
CA THR A 14 10.72 16.00 0.13
C THR A 14 9.98 15.08 1.10
N TYR A 15 9.09 14.21 0.61
CA TYR A 15 8.34 13.27 1.46
C TYR A 15 9.24 12.55 2.49
N PRO A 16 8.82 12.45 3.77
CA PRO A 16 7.53 12.88 4.33
C PRO A 16 7.48 14.33 4.86
N HIS A 17 8.49 15.18 4.62
CA HIS A 17 8.53 16.55 5.18
C HIS A 17 7.35 17.41 4.76
N ASN A 18 6.91 17.27 3.52
CA ASN A 18 5.77 18.00 2.96
C ASN A 18 4.43 17.71 3.67
N LEU A 19 4.33 16.66 4.49
CA LEU A 19 3.11 16.30 5.20
C LEU A 19 2.98 16.95 6.60
N SER A 20 3.99 17.69 7.07
CA SER A 20 3.94 18.49 8.30
C SER A 20 3.55 17.72 9.58
N PHE A 21 4.14 16.55 9.81
CA PHE A 21 3.98 15.82 11.07
C PHE A 21 4.71 16.48 12.23
N SER A 22 4.23 16.26 13.46
CA SER A 22 4.93 16.69 14.68
C SER A 22 6.29 16.02 14.79
N ALA A 23 7.33 16.78 15.14
CA ALA A 23 8.67 16.24 15.38
C ALA A 23 8.74 15.31 16.62
N LEU A 24 7.72 15.34 17.49
CA LEU A 24 7.60 14.40 18.60
C LEU A 24 7.06 13.04 18.14
N ASP A 25 6.31 13.01 17.05
CA ASP A 25 5.67 11.80 16.53
C ASP A 25 6.55 11.15 15.45
N ILE A 26 7.15 11.96 14.56
CA ILE A 26 7.92 11.47 13.41
C ILE A 26 9.22 12.26 13.22
N ASP A 27 10.33 11.53 13.11
CA ASP A 27 11.60 12.05 12.59
C ASP A 27 11.60 12.02 11.04
N ALA A 28 11.00 13.06 10.45
CA ALA A 28 10.84 13.17 9.00
C ALA A 28 12.18 13.17 8.24
N ASN A 29 13.24 13.74 8.84
CA ASN A 29 14.58 13.75 8.27
C ASN A 29 15.12 12.33 8.14
N ARG A 30 15.07 11.56 9.23
CA ARG A 30 15.50 10.17 9.22
C ARG A 30 14.72 9.34 8.22
N CYS A 31 13.40 9.51 8.15
CA CYS A 31 12.55 8.82 7.17
C CYS A 31 12.97 9.15 5.73
N HIS A 32 13.11 10.44 5.40
CA HIS A 32 13.48 10.91 4.06
C HIS A 32 14.88 10.41 3.64
N THR A 33 15.87 10.54 4.53
CA THR A 33 17.24 10.10 4.26
C THR A 33 17.32 8.59 4.10
N LYS A 34 16.62 7.81 4.95
CA LYS A 34 16.60 6.35 4.84
C LYS A 34 15.99 5.90 3.52
N LEU A 35 14.87 6.52 3.12
CA LEU A 35 14.18 6.23 1.88
C LEU A 35 15.06 6.48 0.65
N GLY A 36 15.77 7.62 0.60
CA GLY A 36 16.69 7.92 -0.50
C GLY A 36 17.91 6.99 -0.52
N ARG A 37 18.48 6.67 0.64
CA ARG A 37 19.63 5.75 0.74
C ARG A 37 19.30 4.34 0.28
N GLU A 38 18.06 3.89 0.50
CA GLU A 38 17.61 2.54 0.15
C GLU A 38 16.85 2.50 -1.19
N SER A 39 16.86 3.61 -1.95
CA SER A 39 16.09 3.74 -3.19
C SER A 39 16.44 2.67 -4.23
N GLU A 40 17.73 2.52 -4.55
CA GLU A 40 18.22 1.52 -5.51
C GLU A 40 17.88 0.08 -5.09
N LYS A 41 17.67 -0.17 -3.80
CA LYS A 41 17.25 -1.48 -3.30
C LYS A 41 15.74 -1.66 -3.41
N LEU A 42 14.97 -0.60 -3.21
CA LEU A 42 13.51 -0.66 -3.07
C LEU A 42 12.77 -0.52 -4.40
N TYR A 43 13.28 0.30 -5.30
CA TYR A 43 12.55 0.80 -6.47
C TYR A 43 13.26 0.46 -7.77
N LEU A 44 12.49 0.44 -8.85
CA LEU A 44 13.03 0.38 -10.20
C LEU A 44 13.83 1.64 -10.54
N PHE A 45 14.77 1.51 -11.47
CA PHE A 45 15.53 2.66 -11.97
C PHE A 45 14.67 3.58 -12.83
N ASP A 46 15.02 4.86 -12.87
CA ASP A 46 14.38 5.83 -13.75
C ASP A 46 14.54 5.42 -15.22
N GLY A 47 13.42 5.20 -15.90
CA GLY A 47 13.36 4.73 -17.29
C GLY A 47 12.87 3.29 -17.45
N GLU A 48 12.78 2.52 -16.36
CA GLU A 48 12.08 1.23 -16.36
C GLU A 48 10.56 1.44 -16.22
N GLU A 49 9.77 0.64 -16.94
CA GLU A 49 8.32 0.76 -16.87
C GLU A 49 7.81 0.26 -15.51
N SER A 50 7.17 1.15 -14.75
CA SER A 50 6.45 0.75 -13.54
C SER A 50 5.23 -0.09 -13.91
N GLU A 51 5.12 -1.29 -13.34
CA GLU A 51 3.96 -2.18 -13.49
C GLU A 51 3.05 -2.17 -12.26
N SER A 52 2.87 -0.99 -11.65
CA SER A 52 1.99 -0.87 -10.49
C SER A 52 0.54 -1.10 -10.90
N GLN A 53 -0.08 -2.17 -10.39
CA GLN A 53 -1.47 -2.45 -10.65
C GLN A 53 -2.34 -1.64 -9.69
N VAL A 54 -3.31 -0.92 -10.23
CA VAL A 54 -4.27 -0.17 -9.42
C VAL A 54 -5.67 -0.65 -9.71
N LEU A 55 -6.37 -0.99 -8.64
CA LEU A 55 -7.75 -1.39 -8.66
C LEU A 55 -8.60 -0.26 -8.06
N GLN A 56 -9.51 0.26 -8.87
CA GLN A 56 -10.55 1.17 -8.39
C GLN A 56 -11.81 0.39 -8.12
N VAL A 57 -12.34 0.55 -6.90
CA VAL A 57 -13.71 0.14 -6.61
C VAL A 57 -14.53 1.40 -6.42
N ASP A 58 -15.20 1.78 -7.51
CA ASP A 58 -16.20 2.83 -7.44
C ASP A 58 -17.45 2.22 -6.77
N PRO A 59 -17.97 2.82 -5.69
CA PRO A 59 -19.17 2.33 -5.01
C PRO A 59 -20.42 2.25 -5.91
N LYS A 60 -20.40 2.90 -7.07
CA LYS A 60 -21.50 2.87 -8.06
C LYS A 60 -21.21 1.97 -9.26
N ALA A 61 -19.98 1.50 -9.43
CA ALA A 61 -19.65 0.60 -10.53
C ALA A 61 -19.86 -0.85 -10.08
N ALA A 62 -20.69 -1.59 -10.83
CA ALA A 62 -20.92 -3.02 -10.57
C ALA A 62 -19.68 -3.90 -10.80
N ILE A 63 -18.62 -3.35 -11.41
CA ILE A 63 -17.41 -4.09 -11.77
C ILE A 63 -16.19 -3.24 -11.37
N PRO A 64 -15.32 -3.77 -10.48
CA PRO A 64 -14.02 -3.17 -10.17
C PRO A 64 -13.20 -2.93 -11.44
N LYS A 65 -12.65 -1.72 -11.60
CA LYS A 65 -11.84 -1.37 -12.77
C LYS A 65 -10.36 -1.51 -12.43
N ARG A 66 -9.71 -2.49 -13.05
CA ARG A 66 -8.25 -2.68 -12.98
C ARG A 66 -7.57 -1.82 -14.06
N SER A 67 -6.52 -1.11 -13.67
CA SER A 67 -5.65 -0.34 -14.56
C SER A 67 -4.21 -0.48 -14.12
N ILE A 68 -3.28 -0.40 -15.07
CA ILE A 68 -1.86 -0.28 -14.76
C ILE A 68 -1.54 1.21 -14.64
N LEU A 69 -0.80 1.59 -13.60
CA LEU A 69 -0.22 2.91 -13.45
C LEU A 69 1.28 2.82 -13.75
N SER A 70 1.68 3.45 -14.84
CA SER A 70 3.08 3.58 -15.25
C SER A 70 3.57 5.03 -15.21
N SER A 71 2.70 6.02 -14.99
CA SER A 71 3.09 7.43 -14.98
C SER A 71 2.38 8.30 -13.93
N SER A 72 3.00 9.43 -13.62
CA SER A 72 2.47 10.47 -12.73
C SER A 72 1.14 11.05 -13.22
N GLU A 73 0.97 11.21 -14.53
CA GLU A 73 -0.27 11.72 -15.14
C GLU A 73 -1.42 10.72 -14.98
N GLN A 74 -1.14 9.42 -15.12
CA GLN A 74 -2.13 8.38 -14.88
C GLN A 74 -2.53 8.34 -13.41
N LEU A 75 -1.57 8.48 -12.49
CA LEU A 75 -1.84 8.59 -11.06
C LEU A 75 -2.72 9.80 -10.74
N LEU A 76 -2.44 10.99 -11.29
CA LEU A 76 -3.29 12.17 -11.12
C LEU A 76 -4.70 11.94 -11.65
N SER A 77 -4.82 11.41 -12.87
CA SER A 77 -6.10 11.08 -13.47
C SER A 77 -6.90 10.10 -12.60
N TYR A 78 -6.20 9.16 -11.97
CA TYR A 78 -6.80 8.19 -11.05
C TYR A 78 -7.26 8.84 -9.75
N LEU A 79 -6.41 9.63 -9.10
CA LEU A 79 -6.70 10.30 -7.84
C LEU A 79 -7.80 11.37 -7.96
N GLY A 80 -7.99 11.94 -9.16
CA GLY A 80 -9.07 12.89 -9.46
C GLY A 80 -10.47 12.27 -9.54
N LYS A 81 -10.59 10.93 -9.60
CA LYS A 81 -11.90 10.26 -9.70
C LYS A 81 -12.58 10.14 -8.33
N PRO A 82 -13.89 10.42 -8.23
CA PRO A 82 -14.63 10.22 -6.99
C PRO A 82 -14.77 8.73 -6.70
N THR A 83 -14.34 8.30 -5.51
CA THR A 83 -14.37 6.91 -5.04
C THR A 83 -14.54 6.86 -3.53
N THR A 84 -15.21 5.84 -3.02
CA THR A 84 -15.14 5.50 -1.59
C THR A 84 -13.92 4.65 -1.30
N THR A 85 -13.59 3.66 -2.13
CA THR A 85 -12.47 2.74 -1.86
C THR A 85 -11.45 2.74 -3.00
N ARG A 86 -10.16 2.82 -2.65
CA ARG A 86 -9.03 2.71 -3.58
C ARG A 86 -8.11 1.58 -3.13
N LEU A 87 -7.67 0.75 -4.07
CA LEU A 87 -6.71 -0.31 -3.82
C LEU A 87 -5.52 -0.19 -4.78
N PHE A 88 -4.34 0.09 -4.24
CA PHE A 88 -3.08 0.08 -4.96
C PHE A 88 -2.36 -1.24 -4.68
N ARG A 89 -1.94 -1.95 -5.72
CA ARG A 89 -1.14 -3.18 -5.63
C ARG A 89 0.20 -2.94 -6.30
N ILE A 90 1.26 -3.02 -5.52
CA ILE A 90 2.64 -2.87 -5.99
C ILE A 90 3.28 -4.24 -5.90
N ALA A 91 3.59 -4.82 -7.05
CA ALA A 91 4.13 -6.18 -7.15
C ALA A 91 5.66 -6.21 -6.97
N GLN A 92 6.19 -7.41 -6.81
CA GLN A 92 7.60 -7.75 -6.98
C GLN A 92 7.66 -8.93 -7.96
N GLU A 93 8.73 -9.04 -8.75
CA GLU A 93 8.94 -10.20 -9.62
C GLU A 93 9.15 -11.48 -8.79
N HIS A 94 9.91 -11.34 -7.70
CA HIS A 94 10.09 -12.37 -6.67
C HIS A 94 10.33 -11.71 -5.31
N SER A 95 10.30 -12.47 -4.22
CA SER A 95 10.40 -11.93 -2.84
C SER A 95 11.71 -11.18 -2.53
N TRP A 96 12.69 -11.25 -3.42
CA TRP A 96 14.01 -10.62 -3.30
C TRP A 96 14.26 -9.57 -4.40
N SER A 97 13.28 -9.26 -5.25
CA SER A 97 13.44 -8.20 -6.26
C SER A 97 13.08 -6.84 -5.67
N GLN A 98 13.33 -5.77 -6.41
CA GLN A 98 12.74 -4.46 -6.13
C GLN A 98 11.20 -4.52 -6.24
N LEU A 99 10.52 -3.52 -5.68
CA LEU A 99 9.13 -3.24 -5.97
C LEU A 99 9.02 -2.73 -7.41
N LEU A 100 8.02 -3.19 -8.15
CA LEU A 100 7.77 -2.81 -9.55
C LEU A 100 7.11 -1.41 -9.64
N VAL A 101 7.80 -0.41 -9.08
CA VAL A 101 7.43 1.00 -9.05
C VAL A 101 8.71 1.84 -8.97
N THR A 102 8.76 2.96 -9.67
CA THR A 102 9.84 3.94 -9.51
C THR A 102 9.70 4.72 -8.20
N GLU A 103 10.82 5.27 -7.71
CA GLU A 103 10.81 6.11 -6.50
C GLU A 103 9.89 7.32 -6.67
N GLU A 104 9.93 7.97 -7.85
CA GLU A 104 9.08 9.10 -8.19
C GLU A 104 7.60 8.77 -8.00
N LEU A 105 7.13 7.71 -8.66
CA LEU A 105 5.71 7.35 -8.64
C LEU A 105 5.26 6.96 -7.23
N PHE A 106 6.11 6.25 -6.48
CA PHE A 106 5.79 5.83 -5.12
C PHE A 106 5.77 6.99 -4.13
N ARG A 107 6.71 7.96 -4.22
CA ARG A 107 6.70 9.16 -3.38
C ARG A 107 5.52 10.08 -3.71
N LYS A 108 5.18 10.24 -4.99
CA LYS A 108 3.97 10.98 -5.42
C LYS A 108 2.70 10.32 -4.91
N LEU A 109 2.60 9.00 -4.97
CA LEU A 109 1.48 8.23 -4.42
C LEU A 109 1.33 8.50 -2.91
N LYS A 110 2.40 8.35 -2.14
CA LYS A 110 2.38 8.58 -0.68
C LYS A 110 2.06 10.04 -0.33
N THR A 111 2.62 10.99 -1.08
CA THR A 111 2.34 12.43 -0.91
C THR A 111 0.87 12.73 -1.13
N ALA A 112 0.32 12.31 -2.28
CA ALA A 112 -1.05 12.66 -2.64
C ALA A 112 -2.10 11.96 -1.77
N LEU A 113 -1.77 10.77 -1.23
CA LEU A 113 -2.60 10.04 -0.29
C LEU A 113 -2.32 10.41 1.18
N LYS A 114 -1.36 11.30 1.44
CA LYS A 114 -0.89 11.70 2.78
C LYS A 114 -0.53 10.51 3.68
N VAL A 115 0.14 9.51 3.11
CA VAL A 115 0.47 8.26 3.81
C VAL A 115 1.38 8.52 5.00
N HIS A 116 1.00 8.01 6.17
CA HIS A 116 1.79 8.17 7.39
C HIS A 116 3.20 7.55 7.26
N PRO A 117 4.26 8.22 7.77
CA PRO A 117 5.63 7.80 7.49
C PRO A 117 6.04 6.50 8.18
N GLU A 118 5.32 6.07 9.22
CA GLU A 118 5.54 4.74 9.83
C GLU A 118 5.26 3.59 8.86
N PHE A 119 4.49 3.82 7.79
CA PHE A 119 4.36 2.84 6.72
C PHE A 119 5.70 2.50 6.07
N LEU A 120 6.69 3.40 6.15
CA LEU A 120 8.02 3.11 5.64
C LEU A 120 8.66 1.92 6.37
N ASP A 121 8.34 1.65 7.62
CA ASP A 121 8.88 0.46 8.31
C ASP A 121 8.39 -0.83 7.67
N VAL A 122 7.16 -0.85 7.14
CA VAL A 122 6.64 -1.95 6.31
C VAL A 122 7.34 -1.97 4.94
N VAL A 123 7.52 -0.81 4.29
CA VAL A 123 8.17 -0.72 2.97
C VAL A 123 9.62 -1.24 3.00
N HIS A 124 10.39 -0.91 4.04
CA HIS A 124 11.79 -1.33 4.18
C HIS A 124 11.98 -2.84 4.40
N VAL A 125 10.90 -3.59 4.64
CA VAL A 125 10.92 -5.06 4.65
C VAL A 125 11.14 -5.64 3.25
N PHE A 126 10.72 -4.89 2.22
CA PHE A 126 10.78 -5.26 0.81
C PHE A 126 12.07 -4.75 0.14
N GLY A 127 12.18 -5.02 -1.16
CA GLY A 127 13.33 -4.66 -1.98
C GLY A 127 14.40 -5.74 -2.03
N GLU A 128 15.46 -5.43 -2.76
CA GLU A 128 16.55 -6.36 -3.07
C GLU A 128 17.30 -6.83 -1.81
N LYS A 129 17.37 -8.15 -1.61
CA LYS A 129 18.09 -8.74 -0.48
C LYS A 129 19.39 -9.38 -0.97
N ILE A 130 20.52 -8.78 -0.59
CA ILE A 130 21.86 -9.28 -0.94
C ILE A 130 22.36 -10.39 0.01
N THR A 131 21.74 -10.55 1.18
CA THR A 131 22.05 -11.61 2.15
C THR A 131 20.77 -12.10 2.81
N ALA A 132 20.79 -13.32 3.35
CA ALA A 132 19.74 -13.84 4.23
C ALA A 132 19.79 -13.09 5.58
N SER A 133 19.44 -11.81 5.57
CA SER A 133 19.24 -10.99 6.77
C SER A 133 17.95 -11.41 7.47
N GLU A 134 17.84 -11.13 8.77
CA GLU A 134 16.75 -11.58 9.66
C GLU A 134 15.36 -11.69 8.99
N GLU A 135 14.97 -12.93 8.72
CA GLU A 135 13.64 -13.29 8.23
C GLU A 135 12.56 -13.17 9.32
N SER A 136 12.88 -12.66 10.51
CA SER A 136 11.96 -12.51 11.65
C SER A 136 11.27 -11.16 11.71
N PHE A 137 11.79 -10.12 11.06
CA PHE A 137 11.28 -8.76 11.25
C PHE A 137 9.85 -8.58 10.71
N THR A 138 8.94 -8.11 11.58
CA THR A 138 7.58 -7.71 11.23
C THR A 138 7.33 -6.31 11.76
N ALA A 139 6.90 -5.42 10.88
CA ALA A 139 6.41 -4.09 11.20
C ALA A 139 4.89 -4.13 11.39
N PHE A 140 4.42 -3.40 12.39
CA PHE A 140 3.01 -3.11 12.62
C PHE A 140 2.93 -1.68 13.16
N PHE A 141 2.01 -0.88 12.62
CA PHE A 141 1.62 0.38 13.24
C PHE A 141 0.12 0.58 13.09
N SER A 142 -0.45 1.32 14.03
CA SER A 142 -1.83 1.77 13.96
C SER A 142 -1.95 3.16 14.56
N HIS A 143 -2.64 4.05 13.86
CA HIS A 143 -2.89 5.41 14.28
C HIS A 143 -4.40 5.68 14.24
N LEU A 144 -4.93 6.39 15.24
CA LEU A 144 -6.34 6.75 15.36
C LEU A 144 -6.46 8.28 15.43
N SER A 145 -7.37 8.87 14.66
CA SER A 145 -7.61 10.31 14.63
C SER A 145 -9.11 10.62 14.53
N PRO A 146 -9.70 11.51 15.35
CA PRO A 146 -9.10 12.15 16.52
C PRO A 146 -8.86 11.15 17.66
N GLU A 147 -8.05 11.55 18.65
CA GLU A 147 -7.86 10.75 19.85
C GLU A 147 -9.21 10.37 20.50
N PRO A 148 -9.30 9.18 21.12
CA PRO A 148 -10.56 8.55 21.55
C PRO A 148 -11.41 9.37 22.54
N SER A 149 -10.89 10.49 23.05
CA SER A 149 -11.60 11.44 23.90
C SER A 149 -12.62 12.32 23.17
N SER A 150 -12.68 12.30 21.83
CA SER A 150 -13.44 13.28 21.03
C SER A 150 -14.42 12.63 20.05
N LEU A 151 -15.72 12.60 20.40
CA LEU A 151 -16.89 12.39 19.53
C LEU A 151 -17.05 11.01 18.82
N PRO A 152 -18.27 10.64 18.36
CA PRO A 152 -18.50 9.39 17.66
C PRO A 152 -18.05 9.49 16.20
N GLY A 153 -16.80 9.13 15.94
CA GLY A 153 -16.26 8.91 14.61
C GLY A 153 -14.74 8.97 14.61
N CYS A 154 -14.07 7.96 14.06
CA CYS A 154 -12.63 7.82 14.13
C CYS A 154 -12.07 7.42 12.76
N ASP A 155 -11.23 8.28 12.22
CA ASP A 155 -10.32 7.95 11.13
C ASP A 155 -9.21 7.07 11.70
N TYR A 156 -8.70 6.16 10.89
CA TYR A 156 -7.60 5.32 11.31
C TYR A 156 -6.65 4.99 10.18
N GLU A 157 -5.42 4.71 10.55
CA GLU A 157 -4.40 4.14 9.69
C GLU A 157 -3.88 2.86 10.33
N ILE A 158 -3.75 1.80 9.53
CA ILE A 158 -3.19 0.52 9.95
C ILE A 158 -2.20 0.10 8.87
N ALA A 159 -1.00 -0.30 9.27
CA ALA A 159 -0.14 -1.04 8.37
C ALA A 159 0.60 -2.17 9.07
N TYR A 160 0.88 -3.21 8.29
CA TYR A 160 1.62 -4.38 8.75
C TYR A 160 2.16 -5.17 7.57
N ASN A 161 3.14 -6.02 7.81
CA ASN A 161 3.48 -7.12 6.89
C ASN A 161 3.03 -8.46 7.49
N VAL A 162 2.62 -9.37 6.61
CA VAL A 162 2.27 -10.76 6.94
C VAL A 162 3.18 -11.68 6.18
N LYS A 163 3.81 -12.61 6.91
CA LYS A 163 4.56 -13.72 6.32
C LYS A 163 3.66 -14.95 6.28
N TYR A 164 3.70 -15.65 5.15
CA TYR A 164 2.90 -16.83 4.92
C TYR A 164 3.67 -17.81 4.03
N VAL A 165 3.35 -19.08 4.12
CA VAL A 165 3.97 -20.10 3.27
C VAL A 165 3.09 -20.27 2.04
N ALA A 166 3.73 -20.27 0.87
CA ALA A 166 3.05 -20.46 -0.42
C ALA A 166 3.82 -21.45 -1.30
N ARG A 167 3.06 -22.25 -2.04
CA ARG A 167 3.60 -23.27 -2.92
C ARG A 167 4.12 -22.67 -4.25
N TYR A 168 5.28 -23.12 -4.68
CA TYR A 168 5.91 -22.79 -5.95
C TYR A 168 5.29 -23.64 -7.07
N VAL A 169 4.93 -23.02 -8.19
CA VAL A 169 4.23 -23.68 -9.31
C VAL A 169 5.17 -24.54 -10.17
N ARG A 170 6.50 -24.40 -10.04
CA ARG A 170 7.44 -25.26 -10.79
C ARG A 170 7.69 -26.58 -10.05
N ASN A 171 7.16 -27.67 -10.61
CA ASN A 171 7.18 -29.05 -10.11
C ASN A 171 8.58 -29.72 -10.02
N SER A 172 9.69 -28.99 -9.99
CA SER A 172 11.05 -29.56 -10.08
C SER A 172 11.92 -29.35 -8.83
N LEU A 173 11.42 -28.71 -7.78
CA LEU A 173 12.15 -28.52 -6.52
C LEU A 173 11.76 -29.59 -5.49
N LYS A 174 12.75 -30.02 -4.69
CA LYS A 174 12.60 -31.01 -3.61
C LYS A 174 11.72 -30.49 -2.46
N ASP A 175 11.62 -29.18 -2.32
CA ASP A 175 10.69 -28.48 -1.43
C ASP A 175 9.87 -27.50 -2.29
N PRO A 176 8.55 -27.70 -2.44
CA PRO A 176 7.71 -26.82 -3.23
C PRO A 176 7.25 -25.60 -2.44
N PHE A 177 7.62 -25.41 -1.18
CA PHE A 177 7.13 -24.31 -0.35
C PHE A 177 8.15 -23.18 -0.21
N SER A 178 7.65 -21.95 -0.17
CA SER A 178 8.45 -20.74 0.03
C SER A 178 7.75 -19.81 1.01
N ILE A 179 8.52 -19.17 1.89
CA ILE A 179 7.99 -18.08 2.70
C ILE A 179 7.83 -16.86 1.80
N ARG A 180 6.61 -16.34 1.74
CA ARG A 180 6.23 -15.11 1.07
C ARG A 180 5.79 -14.08 2.08
N GLU A 181 5.72 -12.84 1.62
CA GLU A 181 5.44 -11.71 2.47
C GLU A 181 4.61 -10.68 1.72
N THR A 182 3.58 -10.18 2.38
CA THR A 182 2.68 -9.14 1.84
C THR A 182 2.63 -7.98 2.83
N GLY A 183 2.87 -6.77 2.33
CA GLY A 183 2.72 -5.53 3.07
C GLY A 183 1.32 -4.99 2.87
N VAL A 184 0.71 -4.50 3.94
CA VAL A 184 -0.63 -3.93 3.95
C VAL A 184 -0.54 -2.56 4.57
N TYR A 185 -1.13 -1.57 3.91
CA TYR A 185 -1.47 -0.28 4.48
C TYR A 185 -2.91 0.03 4.18
N HIS A 186 -3.59 0.60 5.15
CA HIS A 186 -4.97 1.00 5.07
C HIS A 186 -5.16 2.32 5.82
N ASN A 187 -5.72 3.31 5.14
CA ASN A 187 -6.22 4.54 5.73
C ASN A 187 -7.72 4.63 5.50
N TYR A 188 -8.49 4.74 6.57
CA TYR A 188 -9.92 4.96 6.57
C TYR A 188 -10.25 6.33 7.14
N GLN A 189 -11.04 7.09 6.40
CA GLN A 189 -11.59 8.38 6.79
C GLN A 189 -13.10 8.22 6.91
N MET A 190 -13.69 8.63 8.03
CA MET A 190 -15.12 8.43 8.27
C MET A 190 -15.99 9.48 7.55
N GLU A 191 -15.55 10.73 7.47
CA GLU A 191 -16.33 11.84 6.90
C GLU A 191 -15.56 12.66 5.85
N PRO A 192 -15.83 12.46 4.54
CA PRO A 192 -16.67 11.41 3.95
C PRO A 192 -16.01 10.02 4.04
N ALA A 193 -16.82 8.98 4.15
CA ALA A 193 -16.37 7.58 4.20
C ALA A 193 -15.49 7.25 3.00
N LYS A 194 -14.18 7.15 3.24
CA LYS A 194 -13.17 6.86 2.23
C LYS A 194 -12.16 5.89 2.79
N SER A 195 -11.75 4.94 1.97
CA SER A 195 -10.78 3.92 2.31
C SER A 195 -9.72 3.85 1.22
N THR A 196 -8.46 3.85 1.64
CA THR A 196 -7.29 3.75 0.77
C THR A 196 -6.43 2.60 1.23
N TRP A 197 -6.25 1.61 0.37
CA TRP A 197 -5.43 0.44 0.59
C TRP A 197 -4.20 0.48 -0.30
N ILE A 198 -3.04 0.15 0.26
CA ILE A 198 -1.81 -0.10 -0.48
C ILE A 198 -1.32 -1.50 -0.07
N LEU A 199 -1.19 -2.39 -1.05
CA LEU A 199 -0.68 -3.74 -0.88
C LEU A 199 0.67 -3.87 -1.58
N LEU A 200 1.67 -4.32 -0.84
CA LEU A 200 3.01 -4.63 -1.35
C LEU A 200 3.13 -6.14 -1.50
N ASN A 201 3.52 -6.62 -2.68
CA ASN A 201 3.73 -8.03 -2.99
C ASN A 201 2.57 -8.95 -2.56
N ALA A 202 1.33 -8.50 -2.77
CA ALA A 202 0.13 -9.31 -2.51
C ALA A 202 -0.12 -10.30 -3.66
N PRO A 203 -0.53 -11.55 -3.37
CA PRO A 203 -0.92 -12.51 -4.41
C PRO A 203 -2.17 -12.05 -5.16
N ASP A 204 -2.33 -12.48 -6.41
CA ASP A 204 -3.47 -12.08 -7.25
C ASP A 204 -4.81 -12.52 -6.66
N THR A 205 -4.86 -13.71 -6.07
CA THR A 205 -6.04 -14.24 -5.37
C THR A 205 -6.52 -13.33 -4.25
N LEU A 206 -5.61 -12.71 -3.51
CA LEU A 206 -5.95 -11.72 -2.49
C LEU A 206 -6.49 -10.43 -3.11
N GLY A 207 -5.88 -9.95 -4.18
CA GLY A 207 -6.35 -8.78 -4.92
C GLY A 207 -7.77 -8.96 -5.46
N GLU A 208 -8.07 -10.14 -6.00
CA GLU A 208 -9.40 -10.53 -6.48
C GLU A 208 -10.42 -10.66 -5.35
N SER A 209 -10.05 -11.32 -4.25
CA SER A 209 -10.94 -11.48 -3.08
C SER A 209 -11.33 -10.13 -2.47
N LEU A 210 -10.38 -9.19 -2.36
CA LEU A 210 -10.65 -7.83 -1.90
C LEU A 210 -11.48 -7.03 -2.92
N SER A 211 -11.19 -7.20 -4.21
CA SER A 211 -11.97 -6.60 -5.30
C SER A 211 -13.45 -6.97 -5.20
N ASP A 212 -13.73 -8.25 -4.98
CA ASP A 212 -15.08 -8.78 -4.83
C ASP A 212 -15.73 -8.29 -3.52
N ALA A 213 -14.96 -8.26 -2.42
CA ALA A 213 -15.45 -7.75 -1.15
C ALA A 213 -15.84 -6.27 -1.24
N PHE A 214 -15.05 -5.44 -1.92
CA PHE A 214 -15.33 -4.01 -2.08
C PHE A 214 -16.52 -3.73 -3.00
N ALA A 215 -16.94 -4.67 -3.85
CA ALA A 215 -18.16 -4.55 -4.63
C ALA A 215 -19.44 -4.66 -3.77
N ASP A 216 -19.34 -5.20 -2.55
CA ASP A 216 -20.43 -5.18 -1.57
C ASP A 216 -20.52 -3.79 -0.91
N SER A 217 -21.71 -3.19 -0.96
CA SER A 217 -21.98 -1.87 -0.38
C SER A 217 -21.71 -1.82 1.13
N LYS A 218 -21.87 -2.93 1.85
CA LYS A 218 -21.57 -3.03 3.29
C LYS A 218 -20.09 -2.88 3.59
N THR A 219 -19.22 -3.13 2.62
CA THR A 219 -17.78 -3.03 2.80
C THR A 219 -17.31 -1.57 2.88
N SER A 220 -18.13 -0.60 2.45
CA SER A 220 -17.80 0.83 2.61
C SER A 220 -17.94 1.33 4.05
N GLU A 221 -18.63 0.59 4.93
CA GLU A 221 -18.78 0.91 6.35
C GLU A 221 -17.53 0.53 7.14
N LEU A 222 -17.28 1.21 8.27
CA LEU A 222 -16.16 0.96 9.18
C LEU A 222 -15.97 -0.54 9.50
N LEU A 223 -17.05 -1.23 9.90
CA LEU A 223 -16.97 -2.65 10.24
C LEU A 223 -16.68 -3.53 9.01
N GLY A 224 -17.17 -3.14 7.84
CA GLY A 224 -16.87 -3.80 6.58
C GLY A 224 -15.39 -3.68 6.22
N GLN A 225 -14.85 -2.47 6.35
CA GLN A 225 -13.43 -2.18 6.15
C GLN A 225 -12.52 -2.92 7.14
N LEU A 226 -12.91 -3.04 8.41
CA LEU A 226 -12.18 -3.86 9.39
C LEU A 226 -12.22 -5.36 9.05
N ARG A 227 -13.34 -5.86 8.52
CA ARG A 227 -13.46 -7.26 8.08
C ARG A 227 -12.53 -7.58 6.90
N CYS A 228 -12.18 -6.61 6.07
CA CYS A 228 -11.19 -6.81 5.00
C CYS A 228 -9.81 -7.20 5.54
N HIS A 229 -9.42 -6.74 6.74
CA HIS A 229 -8.17 -7.20 7.38
C HIS A 229 -8.24 -8.69 7.75
N ALA A 230 -9.37 -9.16 8.28
CA ALA A 230 -9.57 -10.59 8.56
C ALA A 230 -9.55 -11.41 7.26
N LEU A 231 -10.17 -10.90 6.19
CA LEU A 231 -10.13 -11.53 4.87
C LEU A 231 -8.69 -11.66 4.35
N ILE A 232 -7.86 -10.62 4.49
CA ILE A 232 -6.44 -10.69 4.12
C ILE A 232 -5.75 -11.85 4.84
N LEU A 233 -5.90 -11.94 6.17
CA LEU A 233 -5.26 -12.99 6.95
C LEU A 233 -5.77 -14.39 6.55
N LEU A 234 -7.07 -14.54 6.30
CA LEU A 234 -7.66 -15.79 5.83
C LEU A 234 -7.10 -16.20 4.47
N CYS A 235 -7.15 -15.32 3.46
CA CYS A 235 -6.63 -15.60 2.12
C CYS A 235 -5.14 -15.97 2.14
N LEU A 236 -4.33 -15.30 2.97
CA LEU A 236 -2.90 -15.60 3.08
C LEU A 236 -2.65 -16.94 3.81
N SER A 237 -3.51 -17.32 4.75
CA SER A 237 -3.44 -18.63 5.42
C SER A 237 -3.86 -19.80 4.52
N GLU A 238 -4.81 -19.57 3.60
CA GLU A 238 -5.34 -20.62 2.71
C GLU A 238 -4.41 -20.93 1.52
N ASN A 239 -3.45 -20.05 1.21
CA ASN A 239 -2.38 -20.32 0.23
C ASN A 239 -1.43 -21.47 0.63
N LEU A 240 -1.71 -22.15 1.74
CA LEU A 240 -1.07 -23.38 2.20
C LEU A 240 -1.58 -24.66 1.50
N ALA A 241 -2.77 -24.62 0.86
CA ALA A 241 -3.45 -25.80 0.32
C ALA A 241 -3.06 -26.15 -1.13
#